data_AF-A0A1L0DGC0-F1
#
_entry.id   AF-A0A1L0DGC0-F1
#
_cell.length_a   1.000
_cell.length_b   1.000
_cell.length_c   1.000
_cell.angle_alpha   90.00
_cell.angle_beta   90.00
_cell.angle_gamma   90.00
#
_symmetry.space_group_name_H-M   'P 1'
#
loop_
_entity.id
_entity.type
_entity.pdbx_description
1 polymer ?
#
loop_
_entity_poly.entity_id
_entity_poly.type
_entity_poly.pdbx_seq_one_letter_code
_entity_poly.pdbx_strand_id
1 'polypeptide(L)'
;MSWNGLKKAINRAGAQVKIKTGHIDQSADLEFDYQEKRFHAMEKASLRLHKELRNYKDLLHALAQVQASMGDVLAGFYRKDEKSVATVYQQAMREVVESGEELEQPYLQTVLNPIERFNSYYVDVNEAIKKRSHKKIDYDALKAKVQKLIDNPKEDPASELKLRDTQEELARAQTSYGVLNSQLKDELPQLIEMRIPYLNPSFEAFVKIQLRFFGDNYARLNKVQKQLDAESRHDFVSGQLDKKMDDVLNKIRELNVAL
;
A
#
# COMPACT_ATOMS: atom_id res chain seq x y z
N MET A 1 -11.63 13.88 -27.28
CA MET A 1 -10.85 12.87 -28.03
C MET A 1 -10.94 13.18 -29.51
N SER A 2 -9.84 13.12 -30.27
CA SER A 2 -9.85 13.39 -31.72
C SER A 2 -10.27 12.14 -32.51
N TRP A 3 -10.89 12.34 -33.68
CA TRP A 3 -11.27 11.27 -34.63
C TRP A 3 -10.10 10.34 -34.99
N ASN A 4 -8.89 10.92 -35.13
CA ASN A 4 -7.67 10.17 -35.37
C ASN A 4 -7.26 9.28 -34.19
N GLY A 5 -7.56 9.69 -32.95
CA GLY A 5 -7.34 8.88 -31.75
C GLY A 5 -8.27 7.66 -31.70
N LEU A 6 -9.55 7.85 -32.06
CA LEU A 6 -10.53 6.75 -32.13
C LEU A 6 -10.13 5.72 -33.19
N LYS A 7 -9.72 6.17 -34.39
CA LYS A 7 -9.26 5.28 -35.48
C LYS A 7 -8.04 4.45 -35.05
N LYS A 8 -7.06 5.07 -34.37
CA LYS A 8 -5.90 4.34 -33.84
C LYS A 8 -6.28 3.30 -32.79
N ALA A 9 -7.23 3.62 -31.90
CA ALA A 9 -7.68 2.69 -30.88
C ALA A 9 -8.34 1.43 -31.48
N ILE A 10 -9.21 1.60 -32.47
CA ILE A 10 -9.88 0.49 -33.17
C ILE A 10 -8.84 -0.39 -33.90
N ASN A 11 -7.91 0.23 -34.62
CA ASN A 11 -6.85 -0.51 -35.32
C ASN A 11 -5.98 -1.32 -34.34
N ARG A 12 -5.64 -0.73 -33.20
CA ARG A 12 -4.86 -1.41 -32.15
C ARG A 12 -5.61 -2.57 -31.52
N ALA A 13 -6.90 -2.41 -31.24
CA ALA A 13 -7.73 -3.51 -30.74
C ALA A 13 -7.75 -4.68 -31.73
N GLY A 14 -7.91 -4.39 -33.03
CA GLY A 14 -7.83 -5.40 -34.08
C GLY A 14 -6.44 -6.08 -34.16
N ALA A 15 -5.36 -5.33 -34.03
CA ALA A 15 -4.01 -5.87 -33.99
C ALA A 15 -3.76 -6.77 -32.76
N GLN A 16 -4.25 -6.37 -31.59
CA GLN A 16 -4.11 -7.14 -30.36
C GLN A 16 -4.81 -8.50 -30.45
N VAL A 17 -5.99 -8.57 -31.06
CA VAL A 17 -6.69 -9.84 -31.32
C VAL A 17 -5.87 -10.73 -32.27
N LYS A 18 -5.28 -10.15 -33.32
CA LYS A 18 -4.45 -10.89 -34.28
C LYS A 18 -3.17 -11.43 -33.64
N ILE A 19 -2.54 -10.67 -32.74
CA ILE A 19 -1.39 -11.14 -31.95
C ILE A 19 -1.80 -12.32 -31.07
N LYS A 20 -2.88 -12.18 -30.29
CA LYS A 20 -3.38 -13.24 -29.40
C LYS A 20 -3.78 -14.53 -30.13
N THR A 21 -4.21 -14.41 -31.39
CA THR A 21 -4.60 -15.54 -32.24
C THR A 21 -3.45 -16.06 -33.10
N GLY A 22 -2.21 -15.61 -32.89
CA GLY A 22 -1.01 -16.10 -33.59
C GLY A 22 -0.88 -15.64 -35.05
N HIS A 23 -1.70 -14.68 -35.50
CA HIS A 23 -1.66 -14.17 -36.87
C HIS A 23 -0.62 -13.04 -37.08
N ILE A 24 -0.06 -12.53 -35.99
CA ILE A 24 1.02 -11.52 -35.94
C ILE A 24 2.00 -11.96 -34.86
N ASP A 25 3.27 -12.13 -35.21
CA ASP A 25 4.33 -12.42 -34.25
C ASP A 25 4.53 -11.24 -33.29
N GLN A 26 4.65 -11.56 -32.00
CA GLN A 26 4.91 -10.56 -30.97
C GLN A 26 6.40 -10.45 -30.71
N SER A 27 6.93 -9.23 -30.70
CA SER A 27 8.31 -9.01 -30.28
C SER A 27 8.49 -9.38 -28.80
N ALA A 28 9.45 -10.23 -28.46
CA ALA A 28 9.77 -10.56 -27.06
C ALA A 28 10.71 -9.51 -26.46
N ASP A 29 10.48 -9.11 -25.21
CA ASP A 29 11.36 -8.18 -24.49
C ASP A 29 11.52 -8.62 -23.04
N LEU A 30 12.24 -9.72 -22.85
CA LEU A 30 12.40 -10.40 -21.56
C LEU A 30 12.97 -9.50 -20.46
N GLU A 31 13.84 -8.56 -20.83
CA GLU A 31 14.42 -7.59 -19.90
C GLU A 31 13.36 -6.63 -19.38
N PHE A 32 12.57 -6.02 -20.27
CA PHE A 32 11.47 -5.15 -19.84
C PHE A 32 10.46 -5.93 -19.02
N ASP A 33 10.06 -7.11 -19.48
CA ASP A 33 9.03 -7.94 -18.83
C ASP A 33 9.47 -8.31 -17.39
N TYR A 34 10.77 -8.53 -17.17
CA TYR A 34 11.34 -8.73 -15.85
C TYR A 34 11.25 -7.48 -14.96
N GLN A 35 11.61 -6.30 -15.47
CA GLN A 35 11.55 -5.06 -14.69
C GLN A 35 10.10 -4.64 -14.39
N GLU A 36 9.18 -4.78 -15.35
CA GLU A 36 7.74 -4.54 -15.18
C GLU A 36 7.16 -5.43 -14.07
N LYS A 37 7.52 -6.73 -14.07
CA LYS A 37 7.09 -7.66 -13.01
C LYS A 37 7.59 -7.24 -11.64
N ARG A 38 8.85 -6.82 -11.52
CA ARG A 38 9.42 -6.32 -10.25
C ARG A 38 8.74 -5.03 -9.79
N PHE A 39 8.48 -4.12 -10.72
CA PHE A 39 7.78 -2.86 -10.46
C PHE A 39 6.38 -3.14 -9.89
N HIS A 40 5.56 -3.97 -10.54
CA HIS A 40 4.22 -4.29 -10.05
C HIS A 40 4.22 -5.05 -8.70
N ALA A 41 5.24 -5.89 -8.46
CA ALA A 41 5.40 -6.53 -7.16
C ALA A 41 5.65 -5.50 -6.04
N MET A 42 6.51 -4.49 -6.31
CA MET A 42 6.76 -3.39 -5.38
C MET A 42 5.51 -2.51 -5.18
N GLU A 43 4.85 -2.09 -6.27
CA GLU A 43 3.62 -1.29 -6.25
C GLU A 43 2.53 -1.97 -5.39
N LYS A 44 2.31 -3.27 -5.60
CA LYS A 44 1.33 -4.02 -4.80
C LYS A 44 1.70 -4.03 -3.31
N ALA A 45 2.98 -4.19 -3.00
CA ALA A 45 3.46 -4.23 -1.62
C ALA A 45 3.34 -2.87 -0.91
N SER A 46 3.69 -1.77 -1.58
CA SER A 46 3.64 -0.41 -1.03
C SER A 46 2.21 0.13 -0.89
N LEU A 47 1.32 -0.17 -1.84
CA LEU A 47 -0.10 0.14 -1.72
C LEU A 47 -0.74 -0.61 -0.55
N ARG A 48 -0.39 -1.89 -0.37
CA ARG A 48 -0.84 -2.66 0.80
C ARG A 48 -0.28 -2.06 2.09
N LEU A 49 1.01 -1.74 2.15
CA LEU A 49 1.63 -1.12 3.32
C LEU A 49 0.88 0.15 3.75
N HIS A 50 0.59 1.04 2.82
CA HIS A 50 -0.16 2.26 3.10
C HIS A 50 -1.56 1.97 3.70
N LYS A 51 -2.28 0.99 3.13
CA LYS A 51 -3.58 0.55 3.65
C LYS A 51 -3.48 0.02 5.08
N GLU A 52 -2.50 -0.84 5.36
CA GLU A 52 -2.30 -1.42 6.69
C GLU A 52 -1.90 -0.34 7.71
N LEU A 53 -1.06 0.63 7.34
CA LEU A 53 -0.66 1.74 8.21
C LEU A 53 -1.82 2.68 8.53
N ARG A 54 -2.73 2.92 7.58
CA ARG A 54 -3.94 3.71 7.82
C ARG A 54 -4.87 2.96 8.77
N ASN A 55 -5.13 1.69 8.49
CA ASN A 55 -5.95 0.82 9.33
C ASN A 55 -5.37 0.69 10.76
N TYR A 56 -4.06 0.57 10.90
CA TYR A 56 -3.37 0.53 12.19
C TYR A 56 -3.69 1.78 13.04
N LYS A 57 -3.56 2.98 12.46
CA LYS A 57 -3.87 4.24 13.15
C LYS A 57 -5.33 4.27 13.59
N ASP A 58 -6.26 3.92 12.69
CA ASP A 58 -7.69 3.98 12.97
C ASP A 58 -8.09 3.01 14.09
N LEU A 59 -7.54 1.79 14.06
CA LEU A 59 -7.77 0.79 15.10
C LEU A 59 -7.15 1.19 16.45
N LEU A 60 -5.96 1.81 16.43
CA LEU A 60 -5.30 2.30 17.64
C LEU A 60 -6.15 3.38 18.33
N HIS A 61 -6.67 4.33 17.56
CA HIS A 61 -7.56 5.37 18.06
C HIS A 61 -8.87 4.78 18.58
N ALA A 62 -9.50 3.88 17.81
CA ALA A 62 -10.74 3.22 18.23
C ALA A 62 -10.57 2.45 19.54
N LEU A 63 -9.47 1.72 19.71
CA LEU A 63 -9.15 1.00 20.94
C LEU A 63 -9.03 1.97 22.14
N ALA A 64 -8.29 3.06 21.99
CA ALA A 64 -8.13 4.06 23.05
C ALA A 64 -9.47 4.66 23.46
N GLN A 65 -10.35 4.99 22.51
CA GLN A 65 -11.69 5.52 22.78
C GLN A 65 -12.58 4.50 23.52
N VAL A 66 -12.55 3.24 23.10
CA VAL A 66 -13.30 2.16 23.78
C VAL A 66 -12.81 1.98 25.21
N GLN A 67 -11.50 2.02 25.43
CA GLN A 67 -10.91 1.91 26.77
C GLN A 67 -11.31 3.10 27.67
N ALA A 68 -11.33 4.32 27.13
CA ALA A 68 -11.78 5.49 27.87
C ALA A 68 -13.27 5.41 28.24
N SER A 69 -14.13 5.01 27.30
CA SER A 69 -15.56 4.82 27.54
C SER A 69 -15.83 3.75 28.60
N MET A 70 -15.09 2.64 28.56
CA MET A 70 -15.17 1.60 29.60
C MET A 70 -14.75 2.15 30.97
N GLY A 71 -13.70 2.98 31.00
CA GLY A 71 -13.28 3.69 32.21
C GLY A 71 -14.39 4.57 32.79
N ASP A 72 -15.10 5.32 31.95
CA ASP A 72 -16.24 6.16 32.37
C ASP A 72 -17.36 5.33 33.01
N VAL A 73 -17.72 4.20 32.39
CA VAL A 73 -18.75 3.28 32.92
C VAL A 73 -18.32 2.69 34.26
N LEU A 74 -17.08 2.21 34.36
CA LEU A 74 -16.53 1.62 35.59
C LEU A 74 -16.51 2.65 36.72
N ALA A 75 -15.95 3.84 36.50
CA ALA A 75 -15.93 4.91 37.50
C ALA A 75 -17.36 5.31 37.95
N GLY A 76 -18.34 5.19 37.05
CA GLY A 76 -19.75 5.41 37.33
C GLY A 76 -20.37 4.51 38.41
N PHE A 77 -19.74 3.38 38.77
CA PHE A 77 -20.15 2.54 39.91
C PHE A 77 -19.55 3.00 41.25
N TYR A 78 -18.44 3.73 41.22
CA TYR A 78 -17.64 4.11 42.39
C TYR A 78 -17.74 5.62 42.73
N ARG A 79 -18.80 6.31 42.27
CA ARG A 79 -19.07 7.78 42.24
C ARG A 79 -18.67 8.65 43.46
N LYS A 80 -18.22 8.08 44.58
CA LYS A 80 -17.79 8.79 45.80
C LYS A 80 -16.34 8.55 46.20
N ASP A 81 -15.61 7.67 45.51
CA ASP A 81 -14.20 7.37 45.82
C ASP A 81 -13.28 7.78 44.66
N GLU A 82 -12.74 8.98 44.79
CA GLU A 82 -11.76 9.54 43.85
C GLU A 82 -10.44 8.75 43.81
N LYS A 83 -10.17 7.93 44.83
CA LYS A 83 -8.97 7.09 44.91
C LYS A 83 -9.23 5.65 44.45
N SER A 84 -10.46 5.33 44.05
CA SER A 84 -10.77 4.00 43.56
C SER A 84 -9.94 3.67 42.32
N VAL A 85 -9.61 2.38 42.17
CA VAL A 85 -8.91 1.86 40.99
C VAL A 85 -9.63 2.26 39.70
N ALA A 86 -10.97 2.27 39.72
CA ALA A 86 -11.79 2.63 38.58
C ALA A 86 -11.63 4.11 38.17
N THR A 87 -11.63 5.04 39.12
CA THR A 87 -11.42 6.47 38.85
C THR A 87 -10.01 6.75 38.30
N VAL A 88 -8.99 6.11 38.88
CA VAL A 88 -7.60 6.27 38.40
C VAL A 88 -7.40 5.61 37.02
N TYR A 89 -8.06 4.47 36.77
CA TYR A 89 -8.08 3.84 35.45
C TYR A 89 -8.74 4.74 34.39
N GLN A 90 -9.91 5.31 34.70
CA GLN A 90 -10.61 6.24 33.81
C GLN A 90 -9.70 7.40 33.40
N GLN A 91 -9.05 8.05 34.38
CA GLN A 91 -8.12 9.15 34.09
C GLN A 91 -6.94 8.68 33.23
N ALA A 92 -6.35 7.52 33.54
CA ALA A 92 -5.28 6.96 32.73
C ALA A 92 -5.71 6.72 31.27
N MET A 93 -6.91 6.19 31.03
CA MET A 93 -7.40 5.94 29.67
C MET A 93 -7.75 7.22 28.91
N ARG A 94 -8.22 8.27 29.59
CA ARG A 94 -8.38 9.60 28.98
C ARG A 94 -7.04 10.17 28.52
N GLU A 95 -6.03 10.08 29.38
CA GLU A 95 -4.67 10.48 29.02
C GLU A 95 -4.18 9.66 27.80
N VAL A 96 -4.45 8.35 27.73
CA VAL A 96 -4.12 7.48 26.56
C VAL A 96 -4.72 8.02 25.26
N VAL A 97 -6.00 8.42 25.30
CA VAL A 97 -6.66 9.05 24.13
C VAL A 97 -5.91 10.32 23.71
N GLU A 98 -5.62 11.23 24.65
CA GLU A 98 -4.91 12.49 24.38
C GLU A 98 -3.52 12.24 23.73
N SER A 99 -2.76 11.26 24.23
CA SER A 99 -1.46 10.91 23.62
C SER A 99 -1.61 10.35 22.20
N GLY A 100 -2.67 9.59 21.94
CA GLY A 100 -3.00 9.15 20.59
C GLY A 100 -3.26 10.32 19.64
N GLU A 101 -4.01 11.33 20.10
CA GLU A 101 -4.30 12.56 19.34
C GLU A 101 -3.04 13.41 19.11
N GLU A 102 -2.17 13.54 20.11
CA GLU A 102 -0.89 14.24 19.97
C GLU A 102 0.04 13.59 18.92
N LEU A 103 -0.01 12.26 18.81
CA LEU A 103 0.84 11.49 17.89
C LEU A 103 0.26 11.36 16.49
N GLU A 104 -1.02 11.72 16.29
CA GLU A 104 -1.68 11.62 15.00
C GLU A 104 -0.99 12.46 13.92
N GLN A 105 -0.71 13.73 14.20
CA GLN A 105 -0.04 14.61 13.23
C GLN A 105 1.39 14.16 12.89
N PRO A 106 2.26 13.84 13.87
CA PRO A 106 3.56 13.22 13.59
C PRO A 106 3.45 11.96 12.74
N TYR A 107 2.48 11.08 13.02
CA TYR A 107 2.27 9.85 12.26
C TYR A 107 1.87 10.14 10.81
N LEU A 108 0.94 11.07 10.59
CA LEU A 108 0.53 11.47 9.24
C LEU A 108 1.72 12.05 8.46
N GLN A 109 2.45 12.98 9.05
CA GLN A 109 3.52 13.70 8.37
C GLN A 109 4.75 12.84 8.08
N THR A 110 5.10 11.93 8.98
CA THR A 110 6.35 11.17 8.91
C THR A 110 6.17 9.74 8.39
N VAL A 111 4.95 9.21 8.40
CA VAL A 111 4.66 7.81 8.00
C VAL A 111 3.67 7.75 6.83
N LEU A 112 2.43 8.23 7.01
CA LEU A 112 1.39 8.02 5.99
C LEU A 112 1.60 8.86 4.73
N ASN A 113 1.75 10.17 4.87
CA ASN A 113 1.84 11.09 3.74
C ASN A 113 3.07 10.82 2.85
N PRO A 114 4.27 10.50 3.39
CA PRO A 114 5.40 10.10 2.55
C PRO A 114 5.08 8.86 1.71
N ILE A 115 4.51 7.81 2.32
CA ILE A 115 4.18 6.57 1.60
C ILE A 115 3.08 6.83 0.55
N GLU A 116 2.08 7.64 0.87
CA GLU A 116 1.06 8.07 -0.09
C GLU A 116 1.66 8.82 -1.28
N ARG A 117 2.61 9.73 -1.02
CA ARG A 117 3.35 10.45 -2.06
C ARG A 117 4.23 9.52 -2.89
N PHE A 118 4.87 8.52 -2.30
CA PHE A 118 5.60 7.51 -3.05
C PHE A 118 4.68 6.74 -4.00
N ASN A 119 3.49 6.37 -3.50
CA ASN A 119 2.51 5.62 -4.26
C ASN A 119 1.87 6.44 -5.40
N SER A 120 1.84 7.77 -5.31
CA SER A 120 1.25 8.61 -6.35
C SER A 120 2.04 8.57 -7.67
N TYR A 121 3.35 8.31 -7.61
CA TYR A 121 4.19 8.17 -8.80
C TYR A 121 3.79 6.98 -9.69
N TYR A 122 3.10 5.98 -9.14
CA TYR A 122 2.67 4.82 -9.94
C TYR A 122 1.67 5.17 -11.03
N VAL A 123 0.91 6.26 -10.87
CA VAL A 123 -0.06 6.69 -11.90
C VAL A 123 0.66 6.98 -13.21
N ASP A 124 1.70 7.81 -13.16
CA ASP A 124 2.45 8.23 -14.34
C ASP A 124 3.27 7.08 -14.92
N VAL A 125 3.89 6.25 -14.07
CA VAL A 125 4.67 5.08 -14.50
C VAL A 125 3.78 4.04 -15.19
N ASN A 126 2.61 3.73 -14.64
CA ASN A 126 1.64 2.83 -15.27
C ASN A 126 1.13 3.40 -16.60
N GLU A 127 0.94 4.72 -16.69
CA GLU A 127 0.55 5.34 -17.95
C GLU A 127 1.66 5.22 -19.02
N ALA A 128 2.92 5.38 -18.62
CA ALA A 128 4.07 5.19 -19.50
C ALA A 128 4.21 3.72 -19.96
N ILE A 129 4.07 2.75 -19.06
CA ILE A 129 4.04 1.31 -19.38
C ILE A 129 2.92 1.01 -20.38
N LYS A 130 1.71 1.54 -20.14
CA LYS A 130 0.57 1.38 -21.05
C LYS A 130 0.84 2.01 -22.42
N LYS A 131 1.43 3.21 -22.46
CA LYS A 131 1.83 3.90 -23.71
C LYS A 131 2.87 3.08 -24.48
N ARG A 132 3.86 2.51 -23.80
CA ARG A 132 4.84 1.59 -24.40
C ARG A 132 4.17 0.36 -25.00
N SER A 133 3.31 -0.32 -24.25
CA SER A 133 2.56 -1.50 -24.70
C SER A 133 1.76 -1.21 -25.98
N HIS A 134 1.07 -0.08 -26.01
CA HIS A 134 0.36 0.38 -27.21
C HIS A 134 1.26 0.60 -28.42
N LYS A 135 2.43 1.24 -28.24
CA LYS A 135 3.38 1.47 -29.33
C LYS A 135 4.00 0.17 -29.83
N LYS A 136 4.24 -0.80 -28.93
CA LYS A 136 4.71 -2.15 -29.29
C LYS A 136 3.72 -2.85 -30.22
N ILE A 137 2.43 -2.81 -29.89
CA ILE A 137 1.37 -3.38 -30.75
C ILE A 137 1.35 -2.70 -32.11
N ASP A 138 1.43 -1.36 -32.14
CA ASP A 138 1.44 -0.59 -33.39
C ASP A 138 2.68 -0.95 -34.25
N TYR A 139 3.86 -1.12 -33.62
CA TYR A 139 5.10 -1.57 -34.27
C TYR A 139 4.99 -2.99 -34.84
N ASP A 140 4.56 -3.97 -34.04
CA ASP A 140 4.42 -5.37 -34.46
C ASP A 140 3.41 -5.51 -35.62
N ALA A 141 2.31 -4.73 -35.58
CA ALA A 141 1.32 -4.71 -36.64
C ALA A 141 1.87 -4.13 -37.96
N LEU A 142 2.65 -3.05 -37.89
CA LEU A 142 3.30 -2.46 -39.07
C LEU A 142 4.39 -3.39 -39.62
N LYS A 143 5.16 -4.04 -38.74
CA LYS A 143 6.18 -5.03 -39.12
C LYS A 143 5.57 -6.17 -39.90
N ALA A 144 4.47 -6.75 -39.40
CA ALA A 144 3.74 -7.81 -40.10
C ALA A 144 3.11 -7.33 -41.41
N LYS A 145 2.66 -6.07 -41.49
CA LYS A 145 2.11 -5.48 -42.73
C LYS A 145 3.21 -5.30 -43.78
N VAL A 146 4.38 -4.81 -43.40
CA VAL A 146 5.55 -4.68 -44.31
C VAL A 146 5.97 -6.06 -44.80
N GLN A 147 6.10 -7.05 -43.91
CA GLN A 147 6.46 -8.42 -44.28
C GLN A 147 5.50 -8.99 -45.33
N LYS A 148 4.17 -8.84 -45.12
CA LYS A 148 3.17 -9.31 -46.09
C LYS A 148 3.26 -8.65 -47.46
N LEU A 149 3.63 -7.37 -47.51
CA LEU A 149 3.81 -6.64 -48.78
C LEU A 149 5.10 -7.08 -49.50
N ILE A 150 6.14 -7.44 -48.75
CA ILE A 150 7.39 -7.99 -49.29
C ILE A 150 7.17 -9.41 -49.80
N ASP A 151 6.47 -10.26 -49.04
CA ASP A 151 6.22 -11.66 -49.39
C ASP A 151 5.27 -11.82 -50.58
N ASN A 152 4.44 -10.81 -50.85
CA ASN A 152 3.47 -10.80 -51.96
C ASN A 152 3.62 -9.51 -52.80
N PRO A 153 4.73 -9.37 -53.55
CA PRO A 153 4.98 -8.19 -54.35
C PRO A 153 3.96 -8.09 -55.49
N LYS A 154 3.54 -6.86 -55.81
CA LYS A 154 2.69 -6.55 -56.96
C LYS A 154 3.40 -5.55 -57.84
N GLU A 155 3.47 -5.84 -59.14
CA GLU A 155 4.10 -4.98 -60.15
C GLU A 155 3.15 -3.84 -60.57
N ASP A 156 2.77 -3.01 -59.60
CA ASP A 156 2.01 -1.79 -59.86
C ASP A 156 2.54 -0.61 -59.04
N PRO A 157 2.60 0.61 -59.61
CA PRO A 157 3.18 1.77 -58.91
C PRO A 157 2.51 2.13 -57.58
N ALA A 158 1.22 1.78 -57.39
CA ALA A 158 0.51 2.06 -56.15
C ALA A 158 0.92 1.10 -55.03
N SER A 159 1.23 -0.16 -55.36
CA SER A 159 1.75 -1.14 -54.41
C SER A 159 3.17 -0.80 -53.95
N GLU A 160 4.04 -0.33 -54.84
CA GLU A 160 5.37 0.16 -54.50
C GLU A 160 5.32 1.38 -53.57
N LEU A 161 4.45 2.36 -53.90
CA LEU A 161 4.22 3.54 -53.06
C LEU A 161 3.72 3.13 -51.66
N LYS A 162 2.76 2.21 -51.59
CA LYS A 162 2.21 1.70 -50.33
C LYS A 162 3.26 0.97 -49.48
N LEU A 163 4.15 0.20 -50.10
CA LEU A 163 5.26 -0.45 -49.41
C LEU A 163 6.20 0.59 -48.81
N ARG A 164 6.64 1.56 -49.61
CA ARG A 164 7.52 2.66 -49.16
C ARG A 164 6.89 3.44 -48.00
N ASP A 165 5.64 3.88 -48.15
CA ASP A 165 4.95 4.65 -47.11
C ASP A 165 4.77 3.83 -45.83
N THR A 166 4.46 2.53 -45.94
CA THR A 166 4.34 1.64 -44.76
C THR A 166 5.71 1.38 -44.10
N GLN A 167 6.80 1.31 -44.86
CA GLN A 167 8.16 1.21 -44.32
C GLN A 167 8.56 2.46 -43.55
N GLU A 168 8.23 3.65 -44.06
CA GLU A 168 8.43 4.90 -43.32
C GLU A 168 7.59 4.96 -42.04
N GLU A 169 6.33 4.49 -42.08
CA GLU A 169 5.49 4.36 -40.89
C GLU A 169 6.10 3.39 -39.87
N LEU A 170 6.63 2.24 -40.32
CA LEU A 170 7.32 1.27 -39.48
C LEU A 170 8.54 1.89 -38.82
N ALA A 171 9.37 2.62 -39.56
CA ALA A 171 10.55 3.30 -39.01
C ALA A 171 10.15 4.32 -37.92
N ARG A 172 9.10 5.11 -38.15
CA ARG A 172 8.56 6.04 -37.14
C ARG A 172 8.03 5.30 -35.90
N ALA A 173 7.33 4.18 -36.09
CA ALA A 173 6.82 3.36 -34.99
C ALA A 173 7.96 2.72 -34.18
N GLN A 174 9.00 2.22 -34.85
CA GLN A 174 10.19 1.64 -34.23
C GLN A 174 10.90 2.66 -33.34
N THR A 175 11.17 3.87 -33.85
CA THR A 175 11.79 4.94 -33.05
C THR A 175 10.93 5.30 -31.85
N SER A 176 9.63 5.49 -32.05
CA SER A 176 8.72 5.91 -30.98
C SER A 176 8.54 4.85 -29.89
N TYR A 177 8.50 3.57 -30.27
CA TYR A 177 8.51 2.44 -29.33
C TYR A 177 9.86 2.35 -28.62
N GLY A 178 10.97 2.38 -29.36
CA GLY A 178 12.33 2.23 -28.85
C GLY A 178 12.68 3.26 -27.78
N VAL A 179 12.33 4.53 -27.99
CA VAL A 179 12.57 5.60 -27.01
C VAL A 179 11.88 5.30 -25.68
N LEU A 180 10.58 4.99 -25.69
CA LEU A 180 9.86 4.66 -24.45
C LEU A 180 10.34 3.34 -23.83
N ASN A 181 10.71 2.37 -24.67
CA ASN A 181 11.19 1.08 -24.19
C ASN A 181 12.49 1.21 -23.42
N SER A 182 13.48 1.90 -24.01
CA SER A 182 14.78 2.15 -23.36
C SER A 182 14.59 2.99 -22.10
N GLN A 183 13.79 4.07 -22.17
CA GLN A 183 13.51 4.91 -21.01
C GLN A 183 12.96 4.10 -19.83
N LEU A 184 11.95 3.25 -20.06
CA LEU A 184 11.38 2.44 -18.98
C LEU A 184 12.34 1.37 -18.46
N LYS A 185 13.19 0.80 -19.33
CA LYS A 185 14.23 -0.14 -18.90
C LYS A 185 15.26 0.51 -17.99
N ASP A 186 15.58 1.77 -18.25
CA ASP A 186 16.54 2.53 -17.45
C ASP A 186 15.90 3.03 -16.13
N GLU A 187 14.66 3.53 -16.17
CA GLU A 187 14.03 4.20 -15.04
C GLU A 187 13.34 3.25 -14.04
N LEU A 188 12.73 2.13 -14.50
CA LEU A 188 12.04 1.20 -13.59
C LEU A 188 12.97 0.62 -12.51
N PRO A 189 14.19 0.14 -12.82
CA PRO A 189 15.13 -0.34 -11.81
C PRO A 189 15.49 0.74 -10.78
N GLN A 190 15.70 1.98 -11.23
CA GLN A 190 16.05 3.10 -10.36
C GLN A 190 14.90 3.41 -9.39
N LEU A 191 13.66 3.45 -9.89
CA LEU A 191 12.47 3.63 -9.04
C LEU A 191 12.35 2.50 -8.01
N ILE A 192 12.61 1.25 -8.42
CA ILE A 192 12.63 0.12 -7.50
C ILE A 192 13.69 0.31 -6.42
N GLU A 193 14.89 0.72 -6.75
CA GLU A 193 15.99 0.94 -5.79
C GLU A 193 15.70 2.09 -4.83
N MET A 194 15.11 3.18 -5.31
CA MET A 194 14.74 4.34 -4.48
C MET A 194 13.75 4.01 -3.36
N ARG A 195 13.02 2.90 -3.44
CA ARG A 195 12.09 2.48 -2.37
C ARG A 195 12.78 2.41 -1.00
N ILE A 196 14.04 1.98 -0.93
CA ILE A 196 14.76 1.78 0.34
C ILE A 196 15.04 3.13 1.03
N PRO A 197 15.81 4.05 0.41
CA PRO A 197 16.09 5.34 1.04
C PRO A 197 14.83 6.17 1.27
N TYR A 198 13.79 5.98 0.46
CA TYR A 198 12.52 6.70 0.63
C TYR A 198 11.70 6.18 1.81
N LEU A 199 11.57 4.86 1.97
CA LEU A 199 10.72 4.25 3.00
C LEU A 199 11.42 4.12 4.36
N ASN A 200 12.76 4.00 4.40
CA ASN A 200 13.52 3.81 5.64
C ASN A 200 13.21 4.87 6.72
N PRO A 201 13.23 6.18 6.42
CA PRO A 201 12.89 7.20 7.41
C PRO A 201 11.46 7.08 7.93
N SER A 202 10.52 6.67 7.06
CA SER A 202 9.12 6.47 7.46
C SER A 202 8.95 5.28 8.40
N PHE A 203 9.68 4.19 8.14
CA PHE A 203 9.70 3.03 9.04
C PHE A 203 10.36 3.34 10.38
N GLU A 204 11.45 4.09 10.39
CA GLU A 204 12.11 4.52 11.61
C GLU A 204 11.18 5.43 12.45
N ALA A 205 10.51 6.38 11.80
CA ALA A 205 9.53 7.25 12.46
C ALA A 205 8.35 6.45 13.02
N PHE A 206 7.84 5.47 12.27
CA PHE A 206 6.79 4.56 12.71
C PHE A 206 7.17 3.85 14.02
N VAL A 207 8.36 3.24 14.08
CA VAL A 207 8.84 2.56 15.30
C VAL A 207 8.99 3.54 16.46
N LYS A 208 9.54 4.74 16.23
CA LYS A 208 9.69 5.77 17.28
C LYS A 208 8.34 6.22 17.84
N ILE A 209 7.35 6.41 16.98
CA ILE A 209 5.99 6.78 17.40
C ILE A 209 5.36 5.65 18.23
N GLN A 210 5.53 4.39 17.82
CA GLN A 210 5.05 3.26 18.60
C GLN A 210 5.72 3.19 19.98
N LEU A 211 7.05 3.33 20.04
CA LEU A 211 7.79 3.33 21.30
C LEU A 211 7.31 4.43 22.25
N ARG A 212 7.07 5.64 21.71
CA ARG A 212 6.50 6.74 22.51
C ARG A 212 5.10 6.41 23.00
N PHE A 213 4.19 6.03 22.10
CA PHE A 213 2.80 5.73 22.46
C PHE A 213 2.69 4.62 23.52
N PHE A 214 3.33 3.46 23.27
CA PHE A 214 3.26 2.34 24.18
C PHE A 214 4.02 2.59 25.49
N GLY A 215 5.13 3.32 25.45
CA GLY A 215 5.87 3.72 26.65
C GLY A 215 5.06 4.64 27.55
N ASP A 216 4.45 5.68 26.98
CA ASP A 216 3.58 6.62 27.69
C ASP A 216 2.36 5.91 28.28
N ASN A 217 1.74 5.01 27.51
CA ASN A 217 0.58 4.23 27.96
C ASN A 217 0.94 3.23 29.07
N TYR A 218 2.09 2.57 28.97
CA TYR A 218 2.60 1.70 30.02
C TYR A 218 2.80 2.49 31.32
N ALA A 219 3.43 3.66 31.25
CA ALA A 219 3.63 4.52 32.41
C ALA A 219 2.30 4.93 33.07
N ARG A 220 1.27 5.20 32.26
CA ARG A 220 -0.08 5.56 32.74
C ARG A 220 -0.79 4.39 33.41
N LEU A 221 -0.78 3.21 32.80
CA LEU A 221 -1.35 1.99 33.40
C LEU A 221 -0.63 1.59 34.69
N ASN A 222 0.69 1.77 34.74
CA ASN A 222 1.47 1.50 35.95
C ASN A 222 1.08 2.43 37.13
N LYS A 223 0.53 3.63 36.88
CA LYS A 223 -0.05 4.46 37.94
C LYS A 223 -1.29 3.80 38.55
N VAL A 224 -2.11 3.12 37.74
CA VAL A 224 -3.30 2.38 38.19
C VAL A 224 -2.88 1.19 39.07
N GLN A 225 -1.81 0.48 38.69
CA GLN A 225 -1.29 -0.64 39.47
C GLN A 225 -0.97 -0.25 40.93
N LYS A 226 -0.52 0.99 41.18
CA LYS A 226 -0.23 1.46 42.54
C LYS A 226 -1.47 1.58 43.42
N GLN A 227 -2.67 1.64 42.84
CA GLN A 227 -3.93 1.66 43.58
C GLN A 227 -4.46 0.25 43.89
N LEU A 228 -3.91 -0.80 43.26
CA LEU A 228 -4.21 -2.18 43.63
C LEU A 228 -3.64 -2.48 45.01
N ASP A 229 -4.21 -3.44 45.73
CA ASP A 229 -3.73 -3.83 47.06
C ASP A 229 -2.29 -4.39 47.00
N ALA A 230 -1.63 -4.41 48.17
CA ALA A 230 -0.22 -4.78 48.26
C ALA A 230 0.06 -6.24 47.83
N GLU A 231 -0.90 -7.14 48.04
CA GLU A 231 -0.81 -8.55 47.66
C GLU A 231 -0.89 -8.68 46.13
N SER A 232 -1.87 -8.04 45.49
CA SER A 232 -2.00 -7.99 44.03
C SER A 232 -0.75 -7.44 43.33
N ARG A 233 -0.07 -6.45 43.93
CA ARG A 233 1.19 -5.91 43.38
C ARG A 233 2.36 -6.88 43.52
N HIS A 234 2.47 -7.58 44.65
CA HIS A 234 3.48 -8.62 44.86
C HIS A 234 3.28 -9.81 43.90
N ASP A 235 2.02 -10.18 43.66
CA ASP A 235 1.66 -11.29 42.78
C ASP A 235 1.96 -11.00 41.31
N PHE A 236 1.81 -9.73 40.88
CA PHE A 236 2.28 -9.27 39.57
C PHE A 236 3.80 -9.40 39.42
N VAL A 237 4.58 -8.95 40.42
CA VAL A 237 6.05 -8.98 40.37
C VAL A 237 6.61 -10.41 40.45
N SER A 238 5.92 -11.30 41.17
CA SER A 238 6.32 -12.69 41.35
C SER A 238 5.83 -13.64 40.25
N GLY A 239 5.09 -13.14 39.25
CA GLY A 239 4.58 -13.94 38.13
C GLY A 239 3.44 -14.89 38.51
N GLN A 240 2.77 -14.67 39.65
CA GLN A 240 1.67 -15.51 40.14
C GLN A 240 0.29 -15.04 39.64
N LEU A 241 0.25 -13.96 38.86
CA LEU A 241 -0.98 -13.31 38.39
C LEU A 241 -1.92 -14.26 37.63
N ASP A 242 -1.37 -15.14 36.78
CA ASP A 242 -2.15 -16.06 35.95
C ASP A 242 -2.98 -17.04 36.81
N LYS A 243 -2.38 -17.59 37.88
CA LYS A 243 -3.08 -18.52 38.79
C LYS A 243 -4.22 -17.84 39.55
N LYS A 244 -4.06 -16.58 39.94
CA LYS A 244 -5.13 -15.83 40.62
C LYS A 244 -6.20 -15.30 39.67
N MET A 245 -5.89 -15.09 38.39
CA MET A 245 -6.91 -14.75 37.40
C MET A 245 -7.92 -15.89 37.23
N ASP A 246 -7.46 -17.14 37.31
CA ASP A 246 -8.33 -18.32 37.39
C ASP A 246 -9.18 -18.33 38.68
N ASP A 247 -8.62 -17.93 39.83
CA ASP A 247 -9.35 -17.83 41.10
C ASP A 247 -10.43 -16.73 41.07
N VAL A 248 -10.14 -15.58 40.44
CA VAL A 248 -11.14 -14.51 40.24
C VAL A 248 -12.26 -14.97 39.33
N LEU A 249 -11.93 -15.68 38.24
CA LEU A 249 -12.94 -16.29 37.36
C LEU A 249 -13.83 -17.30 38.11
N ASN A 250 -13.25 -18.08 39.03
CA ASN A 250 -14.00 -19.00 39.88
C ASN A 250 -14.92 -18.25 40.85
N LYS A 251 -14.45 -17.17 41.49
CA LYS A 251 -15.31 -16.30 42.32
C LYS A 251 -16.46 -15.66 41.53
N ILE A 252 -16.21 -15.20 40.31
CA ILE A 252 -17.26 -14.65 39.43
C ILE A 252 -18.28 -15.73 39.07
N ARG A 253 -17.84 -16.97 38.81
CA ARG A 253 -18.74 -18.11 38.58
C ARG A 253 -19.59 -18.44 39.81
N GLU A 254 -19.01 -18.42 41.01
CA GLU A 254 -19.75 -18.62 42.26
C GLU A 254 -20.82 -17.54 42.48
N LEU A 255 -20.52 -16.28 42.15
CA LEU A 255 -21.48 -15.19 42.22
C LEU A 255 -22.65 -15.35 41.23
N ASN A 256 -22.41 -15.94 40.05
CA ASN A 256 -23.46 -16.23 39.06
C ASN A 256 -24.38 -17.40 39.45
N VAL A 257 -23.96 -18.26 40.39
CA VAL A 257 -24.78 -19.39 40.90
C VAL A 257 -25.70 -18.93 42.05
N ALA A 258 -25.47 -17.73 42.60
CA ALA A 258 -26.25 -17.17 43.70
C ALA A 258 -27.46 -16.30 43.25
N LEU A 259 -27.78 -16.28 41.96
CA LEU A 259 -28.99 -15.69 41.35
C LEU A 259 -29.95 -16.79 40.88
#